data_AF-A0A8C8ZPQ9-F1
#
_entry.id   AF-A0A8C8ZPQ9-F1
#
_cell.length_a   1.000
_cell.length_b   1.000
_cell.length_c   1.000
_cell.angle_alpha   90.00
_cell.angle_beta   90.00
_cell.angle_gamma   90.00
#
_symmetry.space_group_name_H-M   'P 1'
#
loop_
_entity.id
_entity.type
_entity.pdbx_description
1 polymer ?
#
loop_
_entity_poly.entity_id
_entity_poly.type
_entity_poly.pdbx_seq_one_letter_code
_entity_poly.pdbx_strand_id
1 'polypeptide(L)'
;MVPHRVPRWPSWLFRASPGWAQTARALGAWVPQGRWPGSSRGAGAASPLARRGCSSMPSQPPKVMLTQERYPVRRLPFSTVSEQDLAAFERIVPGRVTTDPGELEAHNVDWLRTVRGCSKVLLRPRTSEEVSRVLRHCHERNLAVNPQGGNTGMVGGSVPVFDEIILSTALMNQVISFDDVSGTLVCQAGCVLEQLSRHVEERGFVMPLDLGAKGSCHIGGNVATNAGGLRFLRYGSLHGTVLGLEVVLADGTVLNCLTSLRKDNTGYDLKQLFIGSEGTLGVITAVSILCPPKPKAVSVAFLDAVGPAGADHGGAEPGRLRVQVRPLPARGAALRPRHLPARPPGPTRQARGGLRPPG
;
A
#
# COMPACT_ATOMS: atom_id res chain seq x y z
N MET A 1 -11.16 48.14 34.43
CA MET A 1 -12.24 47.13 34.37
C MET A 1 -13.22 47.56 33.28
N VAL A 2 -13.05 47.05 32.06
CA VAL A 2 -13.93 47.20 30.89
C VAL A 2 -13.79 45.88 30.11
N PRO A 3 -14.87 45.16 29.76
CA PRO A 3 -14.75 43.84 29.16
C PRO A 3 -14.59 43.97 27.64
N HIS A 4 -13.43 43.58 27.11
CA HIS A 4 -13.29 43.41 25.67
C HIS A 4 -13.88 42.06 25.23
N ARG A 5 -14.96 42.15 24.45
CA ARG A 5 -15.63 41.02 23.79
C ARG A 5 -14.69 40.38 22.76
N VAL A 6 -14.52 39.06 22.87
CA VAL A 6 -13.89 38.22 21.84
C VAL A 6 -14.82 38.17 20.61
N PRO A 7 -14.32 38.31 19.37
CA PRO A 7 -15.17 38.21 18.18
C PRO A 7 -15.67 36.76 18.02
N ARG A 8 -16.99 36.59 17.89
CA ARG A 8 -17.59 35.33 17.42
C ARG A 8 -17.35 35.20 15.93
N TRP A 9 -16.68 34.13 15.52
CA TRP A 9 -16.58 33.72 14.11
C TRP A 9 -18.00 33.42 13.58
N PRO A 10 -18.38 33.86 12.37
CA PRO A 10 -19.71 33.60 11.87
C PRO A 10 -19.80 32.16 11.31
N SER A 11 -20.98 31.55 11.43
CA SER A 11 -21.28 30.12 11.23
C SER A 11 -21.26 29.63 9.77
N TRP A 12 -20.83 30.47 8.82
CA TRP A 12 -20.71 30.16 7.40
C TRP A 12 -19.39 29.47 6.98
N LEU A 13 -18.46 29.17 7.91
CA LEU A 13 -17.23 28.42 7.61
C LEU A 13 -17.41 26.88 7.58
N PHE A 14 -18.62 26.37 7.79
CA PHE A 14 -18.99 24.97 7.58
C PHE A 14 -20.13 24.86 6.57
N ARG A 15 -19.84 25.12 5.29
CA ARG A 15 -20.69 24.71 4.17
C ARG A 15 -19.85 23.93 3.17
N ALA A 16 -20.03 22.61 3.16
CA ALA A 16 -19.54 21.76 2.09
C ALA A 16 -20.34 22.04 0.81
N SER A 17 -19.63 22.22 -0.30
CA SER A 17 -20.23 22.41 -1.63
C SER A 17 -20.95 21.15 -2.11
N PRO A 18 -22.16 21.26 -2.69
CA PRO A 18 -22.85 20.14 -3.32
C PRO A 18 -22.33 19.97 -4.76
N GLY A 19 -21.57 18.89 -5.01
CA GLY A 19 -20.96 18.71 -6.33
C GLY A 19 -20.46 17.30 -6.62
N TRP A 20 -21.13 16.26 -6.14
CA TRP A 20 -20.85 14.85 -6.48
C TRP A 20 -22.14 14.03 -6.63
N ALA A 21 -23.11 14.58 -7.36
CA ALA A 21 -24.36 13.89 -7.68
C ALA A 21 -24.74 14.16 -9.15
N GLN A 22 -23.85 13.85 -10.10
CA GLN A 22 -24.18 13.85 -11.52
C GLN A 22 -23.13 13.12 -12.38
N THR A 23 -22.95 11.81 -12.17
CA THR A 23 -22.40 10.87 -13.18
C THR A 23 -22.72 9.41 -12.81
N ALA A 24 -23.96 9.15 -12.39
CA ALA A 24 -24.52 7.80 -12.28
C ALA A 24 -25.85 7.70 -13.07
N ARG A 25 -25.84 8.22 -14.30
CA ARG A 25 -26.90 8.06 -15.30
C ARG A 25 -26.29 7.78 -16.67
N ALA A 26 -25.73 6.60 -16.82
CA ALA A 26 -25.57 5.93 -18.11
C ALA A 26 -25.34 4.45 -17.83
N LEU A 27 -26.01 3.58 -18.58
CA LEU A 27 -26.03 2.10 -18.49
C LEU A 27 -27.05 1.50 -17.51
N GLY A 28 -28.31 1.90 -17.67
CA GLY A 28 -29.43 1.01 -17.40
C GLY A 28 -29.63 0.06 -18.59
N ALA A 29 -29.24 -1.20 -18.45
CA ALA A 29 -29.70 -2.29 -19.30
C ALA A 29 -30.14 -3.44 -18.38
N TRP A 30 -31.44 -3.48 -18.16
CA TRP A 30 -32.15 -4.56 -17.48
C TRP A 30 -32.12 -5.83 -18.35
N VAL A 31 -31.64 -6.94 -17.80
CA VAL A 31 -31.89 -8.29 -18.34
C VAL A 31 -33.15 -8.83 -17.65
N PRO A 32 -34.21 -9.23 -18.37
CA PRO A 32 -35.41 -9.76 -17.73
C PRO A 32 -35.15 -11.13 -17.10
N GLN A 33 -35.54 -11.30 -15.83
CA GLN A 33 -35.67 -12.62 -15.20
C GLN A 33 -36.80 -13.40 -15.89
N GLY A 34 -36.41 -14.44 -16.64
CA GLY A 34 -37.32 -15.42 -17.20
C GLY A 34 -38.02 -16.22 -16.11
N ARG A 35 -39.36 -16.26 -16.19
CA ARG A 35 -40.26 -17.10 -15.40
C ARG A 35 -39.87 -18.58 -15.48
N TRP A 36 -39.87 -19.25 -14.34
CA TRP A 36 -39.90 -20.71 -14.25
C TRP A 36 -41.33 -21.21 -14.53
N PRO A 37 -41.57 -22.08 -15.53
CA PRO A 37 -42.82 -22.81 -15.64
C PRO A 37 -42.75 -24.11 -14.84
N GLY A 38 -43.88 -24.44 -14.21
CA GLY A 38 -44.06 -25.60 -13.36
C GLY A 38 -43.95 -26.95 -14.07
N SER A 39 -43.89 -27.96 -13.20
CA SER A 39 -43.81 -29.40 -13.42
C SER A 39 -44.84 -29.99 -14.39
N SER A 40 -44.39 -30.92 -15.23
CA SER A 40 -45.15 -32.13 -15.57
C SER A 40 -44.19 -33.27 -15.99
N ARG A 41 -44.69 -34.50 -15.82
CA ARG A 41 -44.02 -35.80 -15.73
C ARG A 41 -43.44 -36.31 -17.05
N GLY A 42 -42.42 -37.17 -16.99
CA GLY A 42 -42.09 -38.09 -18.10
C GLY A 42 -40.66 -38.64 -18.06
N ALA A 43 -40.53 -39.97 -18.00
CA ALA A 43 -39.28 -40.73 -17.95
C ALA A 43 -38.53 -40.76 -19.29
N GLY A 44 -37.21 -40.99 -19.26
CA GLY A 44 -36.47 -41.52 -20.42
C GLY A 44 -35.07 -40.95 -20.67
N ALA A 45 -34.06 -41.79 -20.39
CA ALA A 45 -32.84 -42.01 -21.17
C ALA A 45 -31.80 -40.87 -21.44
N ALA A 46 -30.59 -41.14 -20.91
CA ALA A 46 -29.26 -40.94 -21.50
C ALA A 46 -28.90 -39.59 -22.15
N SER A 47 -28.03 -38.82 -21.48
CA SER A 47 -27.29 -37.70 -22.08
C SER A 47 -25.87 -38.12 -22.49
N PRO A 48 -25.41 -37.79 -23.71
CA PRO A 48 -24.10 -38.19 -24.21
C PRO A 48 -22.98 -37.29 -23.69
N LEU A 49 -21.86 -37.93 -23.34
CA LEU A 49 -20.59 -37.33 -22.96
C LEU A 49 -20.05 -36.42 -24.08
N ALA A 50 -20.26 -35.12 -23.95
CA ALA A 50 -19.55 -34.12 -24.73
C ALA A 50 -18.15 -33.91 -24.14
N ARG A 51 -17.13 -34.43 -24.85
CA ARG A 51 -15.71 -34.12 -24.63
C ARG A 51 -15.53 -32.60 -24.70
N ARG A 52 -15.36 -31.94 -23.56
CA ARG A 52 -14.82 -30.57 -23.52
C ARG A 52 -13.33 -30.67 -23.77
N GLY A 53 -12.92 -30.29 -24.98
CA GLY A 53 -11.53 -30.00 -25.29
C GLY A 53 -11.02 -28.95 -24.31
N CYS A 54 -9.93 -29.27 -23.61
CA CYS A 54 -9.17 -28.30 -22.85
C CYS A 54 -8.58 -27.31 -23.85
N SER A 55 -9.17 -26.13 -23.96
CA SER A 55 -8.51 -24.99 -24.57
C SER A 55 -7.25 -24.70 -23.75
N SER A 56 -6.09 -24.82 -24.40
CA SER A 56 -4.82 -24.37 -23.84
C SER A 56 -4.97 -22.94 -23.35
N MET A 57 -4.78 -22.72 -22.04
CA MET A 57 -4.60 -21.37 -21.53
C MET A 57 -3.29 -20.83 -22.11
N PRO A 58 -3.24 -19.57 -22.56
CA PRO A 58 -1.98 -18.94 -22.94
C PRO A 58 -0.99 -19.07 -21.79
N SER A 59 0.17 -19.65 -22.06
CA SER A 59 1.22 -19.96 -21.08
C SER A 59 1.99 -18.73 -20.58
N GLN A 60 1.59 -17.53 -20.99
CA GLN A 60 2.24 -16.27 -20.67
C GLN A 60 1.18 -15.26 -20.21
N PRO A 61 1.39 -14.57 -19.07
CA PRO A 61 0.54 -13.44 -18.72
C PRO A 61 0.58 -12.39 -19.85
N PRO A 62 -0.53 -11.67 -20.11
CA PRO A 62 -0.58 -10.67 -21.16
C PRO A 62 0.52 -9.63 -20.96
N LYS A 63 1.29 -9.38 -22.03
CA LYS A 63 2.39 -8.40 -22.03
C LYS A 63 1.82 -7.02 -21.72
N VAL A 64 2.29 -6.39 -20.65
CA VAL A 64 1.88 -5.02 -20.29
C VAL A 64 2.39 -4.07 -21.37
N MET A 65 1.49 -3.25 -21.92
CA MET A 65 1.81 -2.23 -22.94
C MET A 65 2.69 -1.13 -22.33
N LEU A 66 3.60 -0.55 -23.11
CA LEU A 66 4.44 0.54 -22.63
C LEU A 66 3.59 1.75 -22.25
N THR A 67 3.94 2.42 -21.16
CA THR A 67 3.20 3.59 -20.64
C THR A 67 3.11 4.69 -21.69
N GLN A 68 4.21 4.93 -22.43
CA GLN A 68 4.26 5.89 -23.53
C GLN A 68 3.34 5.57 -24.72
N GLU A 69 2.96 4.30 -24.91
CA GLU A 69 2.03 3.89 -25.97
C GLU A 69 0.57 4.01 -25.50
N ARG A 70 0.35 3.79 -24.20
CA ARG A 70 -0.98 3.80 -23.58
C ARG A 70 -1.50 5.20 -23.27
N TYR A 71 -0.62 6.11 -22.85
CA TYR A 71 -0.98 7.45 -22.40
C TYR A 71 -0.36 8.52 -23.31
N PRO A 72 -1.05 9.64 -23.58
CA PRO A 72 -0.56 10.73 -24.42
C PRO A 72 0.45 11.62 -23.67
N VAL A 73 1.48 11.02 -23.10
CA VAL A 73 2.57 11.70 -22.39
C VAL A 73 3.76 11.88 -23.32
N ARG A 74 4.45 13.02 -23.21
CA ARG A 74 5.64 13.32 -24.02
C ARG A 74 6.89 13.21 -23.16
N ARG A 75 7.91 12.54 -23.69
CA ARG A 75 9.24 12.48 -23.07
C ARG A 75 9.85 13.88 -23.01
N LEU A 76 10.26 14.29 -21.82
CA LEU A 76 11.01 15.53 -21.60
C LEU A 76 12.42 15.45 -22.25
N PRO A 77 13.09 16.59 -22.52
CA PRO A 77 14.36 16.62 -23.24
C PRO A 77 15.56 16.22 -22.36
N PHE A 78 15.48 15.07 -21.70
CA PHE A 78 16.61 14.45 -21.00
C PHE A 78 17.56 13.79 -22.00
N SER A 79 18.84 13.70 -21.65
CA SER A 79 19.80 12.88 -22.37
C SER A 79 19.41 11.41 -22.34
N THR A 80 20.06 10.61 -23.18
CA THR A 80 19.96 9.14 -23.18
C THR A 80 21.26 8.55 -22.66
N VAL A 81 21.19 7.40 -22.00
CA VAL A 81 22.38 6.71 -21.48
C VAL A 81 23.31 6.29 -22.63
N SER A 82 24.58 6.66 -22.54
CA SER A 82 25.65 6.25 -23.45
C SER A 82 26.56 5.18 -22.82
N GLU A 83 27.42 4.55 -23.63
CA GLU A 83 28.45 3.61 -23.15
C GLU A 83 29.40 4.25 -22.12
N GLN A 84 29.69 5.54 -22.26
CA GLN A 84 30.51 6.28 -21.29
C GLN A 84 29.80 6.45 -19.95
N ASP A 85 28.48 6.63 -19.98
CA ASP A 85 27.66 6.70 -18.77
C ASP A 85 27.63 5.34 -18.06
N LEU A 86 27.50 4.23 -18.81
CA LEU A 86 27.59 2.88 -18.25
C LEU A 86 28.95 2.62 -17.60
N ALA A 87 30.05 3.00 -18.26
CA ALA A 87 31.39 2.88 -17.69
C ALA A 87 31.58 3.79 -16.45
N ALA A 88 30.92 4.94 -16.38
CA ALA A 88 30.91 5.78 -15.19
C ALA A 88 30.15 5.13 -14.04
N PHE A 89 28.96 4.59 -14.30
CA PHE A 89 28.18 3.86 -13.30
C PHE A 89 28.93 2.63 -12.79
N GLU A 90 29.61 1.88 -13.66
CA GLU A 90 30.39 0.71 -13.25
C GLU A 90 31.56 1.08 -12.33
N ARG A 91 32.17 2.26 -12.51
CA ARG A 91 33.18 2.79 -11.57
C ARG A 91 32.58 3.20 -10.22
N ILE A 92 31.34 3.68 -10.20
CA ILE A 92 30.68 4.15 -8.98
C ILE A 92 30.07 2.98 -8.18
N VAL A 93 29.41 2.05 -8.87
CA VAL A 93 28.70 0.88 -8.31
C VAL A 93 29.18 -0.43 -8.95
N PRO A 94 30.44 -0.84 -8.71
CA PRO A 94 31.06 -1.96 -9.43
C PRO A 94 30.31 -3.29 -9.25
N GLY A 95 30.06 -3.98 -10.36
CA GLY A 95 29.32 -5.23 -10.43
C GLY A 95 27.82 -5.11 -10.11
N ARG A 96 27.27 -3.88 -10.08
CA ARG A 96 25.89 -3.59 -9.67
C ARG A 96 25.13 -2.69 -10.66
N VAL A 97 25.60 -2.66 -11.90
CA VAL A 97 24.92 -2.09 -13.07
C VAL A 97 24.30 -3.25 -13.86
N THR A 98 22.97 -3.29 -13.96
CA THR A 98 22.24 -4.30 -14.75
C THR A 98 21.70 -3.65 -16.03
N THR A 99 22.05 -4.23 -17.17
CA THR A 99 21.52 -3.88 -18.50
C THR A 99 20.81 -5.05 -19.19
N ASP A 100 20.76 -6.22 -18.55
CA ASP A 100 20.08 -7.40 -19.07
C ASP A 100 18.56 -7.14 -19.19
N PRO A 101 17.96 -7.26 -20.40
CA PRO A 101 16.53 -7.03 -20.58
C PRO A 101 15.63 -7.97 -19.76
N GLY A 102 16.10 -9.19 -19.47
CA GLY A 102 15.36 -10.17 -18.68
C GLY A 102 15.19 -9.75 -17.22
N GLU A 103 16.30 -9.31 -16.60
CA GLU A 103 16.27 -8.75 -15.23
C GLU A 103 15.47 -7.43 -15.17
N LEU A 104 15.62 -6.56 -16.17
CA LEU A 104 14.96 -5.24 -16.19
C LEU A 104 13.44 -5.30 -16.33
N GLU A 105 12.89 -6.37 -16.87
CA GLU A 105 11.44 -6.52 -17.08
C GLU A 105 10.66 -6.36 -15.75
N ALA A 106 11.13 -7.00 -14.68
CA ALA A 106 10.46 -6.97 -13.37
C ALA A 106 10.51 -5.59 -12.69
N HIS A 107 11.50 -4.77 -13.04
CA HIS A 107 11.67 -3.43 -12.49
C HIS A 107 10.95 -2.35 -13.31
N ASN A 108 10.65 -2.64 -14.58
CA ASN A 108 9.90 -1.73 -15.46
C ASN A 108 8.39 -1.87 -15.30
N VAL A 109 7.87 -3.00 -14.79
CA VAL A 109 6.44 -3.25 -14.62
C VAL A 109 6.00 -2.94 -13.19
N ASP A 110 4.90 -2.21 -13.03
CA ASP A 110 4.37 -1.86 -11.71
C ASP A 110 3.68 -3.06 -11.02
N TRP A 111 3.35 -2.89 -9.74
CA TRP A 111 2.72 -3.94 -8.94
C TRP A 111 1.37 -4.42 -9.50
N LEU A 112 0.56 -3.51 -10.05
CA LEU A 112 -0.75 -3.84 -10.64
C LEU A 112 -0.63 -4.42 -12.05
N ARG A 113 0.56 -4.39 -12.66
CA ARG A 113 0.82 -4.80 -14.05
C ARG A 113 -0.04 -4.03 -15.06
N THR A 114 -0.20 -2.75 -14.81
CA THR A 114 -0.97 -1.82 -15.65
C THR A 114 -0.10 -0.76 -16.33
N VAL A 115 1.08 -0.49 -15.78
CA VAL A 115 2.04 0.52 -16.23
C VAL A 115 3.39 -0.17 -16.45
N ARG A 116 4.09 0.20 -17.52
CA ARG A 116 5.37 -0.38 -17.89
C ARG A 116 6.31 0.63 -18.55
N GLY A 117 7.49 0.82 -17.96
CA GLY A 117 8.58 1.61 -18.53
C GLY A 117 9.41 0.87 -19.58
N CYS A 118 10.39 1.57 -20.15
CA CYS A 118 11.37 1.04 -21.09
C CYS A 118 12.81 1.38 -20.70
N SER A 119 13.08 1.47 -19.39
CA SER A 119 14.43 1.67 -18.87
C SER A 119 15.36 0.52 -19.26
N LYS A 120 16.59 0.88 -19.62
CA LYS A 120 17.66 -0.03 -20.06
C LYS A 120 18.75 -0.21 -19.01
N VAL A 121 18.64 0.48 -17.86
CA VAL A 121 19.69 0.49 -16.84
C VAL A 121 19.06 0.47 -15.45
N LEU A 122 19.51 -0.48 -14.65
CA LEU A 122 19.21 -0.60 -13.22
C LEU A 122 20.51 -0.47 -12.43
N LEU A 123 20.54 0.48 -11.50
CA LEU A 123 21.65 0.72 -10.59
C LEU A 123 21.27 0.27 -9.19
N ARG A 124 22.15 -0.50 -8.52
CA ARG A 124 21.93 -1.03 -7.16
C ARG A 124 23.03 -0.58 -6.19
N PRO A 125 23.04 0.68 -5.75
CA PRO A 125 23.99 1.17 -4.76
C PRO A 125 23.82 0.48 -3.39
N ARG A 126 24.89 0.48 -2.59
CA ARG A 126 24.96 -0.03 -1.21
C ARG A 126 25.15 1.07 -0.17
N THR A 127 25.67 2.23 -0.57
CA THR A 127 25.99 3.34 0.33
C THR A 127 25.39 4.66 -0.19
N SER A 128 25.19 5.60 0.74
CA SER A 128 24.70 6.94 0.41
C SER A 128 25.69 7.73 -0.48
N GLU A 129 26.99 7.46 -0.34
CA GLU A 129 28.03 8.02 -1.20
C GLU A 129 27.93 7.51 -2.64
N GLU A 130 27.62 6.22 -2.84
CA GLU A 130 27.35 5.69 -4.19
C GLU A 130 26.12 6.38 -4.80
N VAL A 131 25.05 6.58 -4.05
CA VAL A 131 23.85 7.33 -4.50
C VAL A 131 24.22 8.77 -4.88
N SER A 132 24.97 9.47 -4.02
CA SER A 132 25.47 10.84 -4.28
C SER A 132 26.25 10.94 -5.58
N ARG A 133 27.20 10.03 -5.82
CA ARG A 133 28.02 10.02 -7.03
C ARG A 133 27.20 9.68 -8.28
N VAL A 134 26.25 8.75 -8.19
CA VAL A 134 25.32 8.44 -9.29
C VAL A 134 24.47 9.66 -9.64
N LEU A 135 23.83 10.29 -8.65
CA LEU A 135 22.95 11.45 -8.89
C LEU A 135 23.74 12.65 -9.42
N ARG A 136 24.96 12.89 -8.94
CA ARG A 136 25.85 13.92 -9.49
C ARG A 136 26.14 13.69 -10.97
N HIS A 137 26.50 12.46 -11.36
CA HIS A 137 26.72 12.11 -12.77
C HIS A 137 25.44 12.34 -13.60
N CYS A 138 24.28 11.89 -13.11
CA CYS A 138 23.01 12.11 -13.79
C CYS A 138 22.65 13.59 -13.93
N HIS A 139 22.93 14.41 -12.92
CA HIS A 139 22.72 15.86 -12.95
C HIS A 139 23.59 16.53 -14.01
N GLU A 140 24.89 16.26 -14.04
CA GLU A 140 25.83 16.79 -15.04
C GLU A 140 25.46 16.37 -16.47
N ARG A 141 24.91 15.16 -16.63
CA ARG A 141 24.52 14.59 -17.92
C ARG A 141 23.06 14.84 -18.31
N ASN A 142 22.27 15.47 -17.44
CA ASN A 142 20.82 15.64 -17.61
C ASN A 142 20.10 14.31 -17.92
N LEU A 143 20.39 13.26 -17.14
CA LEU A 143 19.74 11.94 -17.21
C LEU A 143 18.65 11.85 -16.14
N ALA A 144 17.45 11.43 -16.55
CA ALA A 144 16.34 11.22 -15.61
C ALA A 144 16.54 9.96 -14.77
N VAL A 145 16.12 10.02 -13.51
CA VAL A 145 16.26 8.93 -12.53
C VAL A 145 14.90 8.60 -11.91
N ASN A 146 14.59 7.32 -11.80
CA ASN A 146 13.41 6.77 -11.13
C ASN A 146 13.85 5.99 -9.88
N PRO A 147 13.75 6.58 -8.67
CA PRO A 147 14.07 5.88 -7.42
C PRO A 147 13.09 4.72 -7.17
N GLN A 148 13.60 3.55 -6.82
CA GLN A 148 12.76 2.37 -6.61
C GLN A 148 13.12 1.65 -5.30
N GLY A 149 12.08 1.43 -4.48
CA GLY A 149 12.13 0.56 -3.31
C GLY A 149 11.73 -0.87 -3.65
N GLY A 150 10.81 -1.42 -2.87
CA GLY A 150 10.25 -2.77 -3.08
C GLY A 150 9.31 -2.93 -4.28
N ASN A 151 9.12 -1.87 -5.09
CA ASN A 151 8.18 -1.83 -6.22
C ASN A 151 6.74 -2.29 -5.88
N THR A 152 6.22 -1.89 -4.71
CA THR A 152 4.86 -2.21 -4.24
C THR A 152 3.93 -1.00 -4.27
N GLY A 153 4.28 0.05 -5.03
CA GLY A 153 3.46 1.24 -5.20
C GLY A 153 2.22 0.95 -6.05
N MET A 154 1.12 1.67 -5.79
CA MET A 154 -0.19 1.42 -6.42
C MET A 154 -0.62 2.51 -7.40
N VAL A 155 0.23 3.52 -7.62
CA VAL A 155 -0.09 4.72 -8.42
C VAL A 155 0.84 4.91 -9.62
N GLY A 156 1.66 3.91 -9.94
CA GLY A 156 2.60 3.96 -11.07
C GLY A 156 3.91 4.73 -10.82
N GLY A 157 4.04 5.44 -9.69
CA GLY A 157 5.23 6.25 -9.39
C GLY A 157 6.51 5.47 -9.07
N SER A 158 6.46 4.14 -8.94
CA SER A 158 7.64 3.31 -8.66
C SER A 158 8.35 2.82 -9.92
N VAL A 159 7.81 3.03 -11.11
CA VAL A 159 8.37 2.56 -12.37
C VAL A 159 8.54 3.69 -13.39
N PRO A 160 9.53 3.60 -14.29
CA PRO A 160 9.75 4.57 -15.36
C PRO A 160 8.52 4.72 -16.29
N VAL A 161 8.38 5.90 -16.90
CA VAL A 161 7.42 6.09 -18.02
C VAL A 161 8.11 5.79 -19.35
N PHE A 162 9.35 6.25 -19.49
CA PHE A 162 10.21 6.11 -20.65
C PHE A 162 11.47 5.33 -20.24
N ASP A 163 12.63 5.92 -20.46
CA ASP A 163 13.97 5.36 -20.31
C ASP A 163 14.71 5.90 -19.06
N GLU A 164 13.98 6.41 -18.06
CA GLU A 164 14.57 6.88 -16.80
C GLU A 164 15.41 5.76 -16.14
N ILE A 165 16.59 6.11 -15.63
CA ILE A 165 17.48 5.15 -14.95
C ILE A 165 16.81 4.68 -13.66
N ILE A 166 16.67 3.37 -13.47
CA ILE A 166 16.11 2.84 -12.23
C ILE A 166 17.21 2.82 -11.17
N LEU A 167 17.04 3.59 -10.09
CA LEU A 167 17.94 3.59 -8.94
C LEU A 167 17.30 2.80 -7.80
N SER A 168 17.71 1.54 -7.63
CA SER A 168 17.14 0.64 -6.64
C SER A 168 17.87 0.70 -5.30
N THR A 169 17.10 0.82 -4.22
CA THR A 169 17.62 0.78 -2.85
C THR A 169 17.81 -0.63 -2.29
N ALA A 170 17.55 -1.69 -3.08
CA ALA A 170 17.47 -3.07 -2.58
C ALA A 170 18.73 -3.58 -1.84
N LEU A 171 19.91 -3.04 -2.17
CA LEU A 171 21.16 -3.42 -1.51
C LEU A 171 21.57 -2.49 -0.36
N MET A 172 20.80 -1.42 -0.10
CA MET A 172 20.94 -0.54 1.07
C MET A 172 20.07 -1.09 2.21
N ASN A 173 20.40 -2.29 2.71
CA ASN A 173 19.52 -3.08 3.58
C ASN A 173 20.07 -3.30 5.00
N GLN A 174 21.02 -2.46 5.45
CA GLN A 174 21.63 -2.58 6.79
C GLN A 174 20.88 -1.80 7.87
N VAL A 175 20.71 -2.42 9.03
CA VAL A 175 20.40 -1.70 10.27
C VAL A 175 21.69 -1.06 10.78
N ILE A 176 21.68 0.25 11.01
CA ILE A 176 22.85 1.03 11.42
C ILE A 176 22.98 1.00 12.95
N SER A 177 21.89 1.26 13.66
CA SER A 177 21.85 1.22 15.12
C SER A 177 20.42 1.04 15.64
N PHE A 178 20.29 0.48 16.83
CA PHE A 178 19.04 0.44 17.57
C PHE A 178 19.31 0.73 19.05
N ASP A 179 18.54 1.65 19.63
CA ASP A 179 18.61 1.94 21.06
C ASP A 179 17.48 1.19 21.79
N ASP A 180 17.87 0.18 22.56
CA ASP A 180 16.97 -0.69 23.33
C ASP A 180 16.22 0.03 24.47
N VAL A 181 16.59 1.26 24.80
CA VAL A 181 15.90 2.07 25.82
C VAL A 181 14.91 3.03 25.18
N SER A 182 15.35 3.87 24.24
CA SER A 182 14.45 4.84 23.59
C SER A 182 13.55 4.23 22.53
N GLY A 183 13.90 3.05 21.99
CA GLY A 183 13.24 2.44 20.85
C GLY A 183 13.58 3.12 19.52
N THR A 184 14.68 3.87 19.44
CA THR A 184 15.09 4.56 18.21
C THR A 184 15.83 3.60 17.29
N LEU A 185 15.29 3.37 16.10
CA LEU A 185 15.90 2.57 15.04
C LEU A 185 16.50 3.49 13.98
N VAL A 186 17.77 3.26 13.62
CA VAL A 186 18.41 3.88 12.45
C VAL A 186 18.76 2.76 11.46
N CYS A 187 18.28 2.88 10.23
CA CYS A 187 18.48 1.86 9.19
C CYS A 187 18.55 2.48 7.80
N GLN A 188 19.13 1.74 6.86
CA GLN A 188 19.17 2.14 5.46
C GLN A 188 17.79 2.03 4.80
N ALA A 189 17.56 2.85 3.77
CA ALA A 189 16.27 2.99 3.11
C ALA A 189 15.73 1.72 2.45
N GLY A 190 16.61 0.77 2.10
CA GLY A 190 16.27 -0.50 1.48
C GLY A 190 15.87 -1.61 2.44
N CYS A 191 15.91 -1.39 3.76
CA CYS A 191 15.48 -2.41 4.72
C CYS A 191 13.99 -2.76 4.52
N VAL A 192 13.71 -4.05 4.36
CA VAL A 192 12.34 -4.56 4.20
C VAL A 192 11.57 -4.42 5.52
N LEU A 193 10.34 -3.92 5.47
CA LEU A 193 9.55 -3.63 6.68
C LEU A 193 9.34 -4.87 7.57
N GLU A 194 9.11 -6.03 6.97
CA GLU A 194 8.99 -7.29 7.73
C GLU A 194 10.28 -7.66 8.46
N GLN A 195 11.45 -7.46 7.83
CA GLN A 195 12.74 -7.73 8.46
C GLN A 195 13.00 -6.76 9.61
N LEU A 196 12.68 -5.47 9.45
CA LEU A 196 12.75 -4.49 10.52
C LEU A 196 11.81 -4.84 11.68
N SER A 197 10.58 -5.28 11.37
CA SER A 197 9.60 -5.71 12.37
C SER A 197 10.14 -6.87 13.21
N ARG A 198 10.71 -7.91 12.57
CA ARG A 198 11.34 -9.03 13.27
C ARG A 198 12.50 -8.56 14.14
N HIS A 199 13.37 -7.70 13.61
CA HIS A 199 14.54 -7.17 14.32
C HIS A 199 14.17 -6.44 15.61
N VAL A 200 13.17 -5.55 15.58
CA VAL A 200 12.77 -4.79 16.77
C VAL A 200 11.88 -5.61 17.72
N GLU A 201 11.14 -6.59 17.21
CA GLU A 201 10.30 -7.50 18.02
C GLU A 201 11.11 -8.42 18.94
N GLU A 202 12.31 -8.81 18.53
CA GLU A 202 13.28 -9.54 19.36
C GLU A 202 13.75 -8.72 20.57
N ARG A 203 13.70 -7.39 20.46
CA ARG A 203 14.17 -6.43 21.47
C ARG A 203 13.04 -5.81 22.29
N GLY A 204 11.81 -6.33 22.13
CA GLY A 204 10.66 -5.85 22.89
C GLY A 204 10.00 -4.59 22.33
N PHE A 205 10.21 -4.29 21.04
CA PHE A 205 9.59 -3.17 20.33
C PHE A 205 8.78 -3.65 19.11
N VAL A 206 8.09 -2.74 18.43
CA VAL A 206 7.40 -2.98 17.17
C VAL A 206 7.64 -1.82 16.21
N MET A 207 7.53 -2.06 14.90
CA MET A 207 7.46 -0.95 13.94
C MET A 207 6.17 -0.14 14.13
N PRO A 208 6.21 1.21 14.01
CA PRO A 208 5.03 2.06 14.20
C PRO A 208 4.01 1.93 13.06
N LEU A 209 4.42 1.40 11.91
CA LEU A 209 3.56 1.10 10.76
C LEU A 209 3.58 -0.38 10.41
N ASP A 210 2.54 -0.85 9.74
CA ASP A 210 2.42 -2.20 9.20
C ASP A 210 1.39 -2.25 8.08
N LEU A 211 1.65 -2.99 7.01
CA LEU A 211 0.85 -2.98 5.79
C LEU A 211 0.92 -4.33 5.08
N GLY A 212 -0.02 -4.59 4.17
CA GLY A 212 -0.13 -5.89 3.47
C GLY A 212 1.12 -6.29 2.69
N ALA A 213 1.85 -5.30 2.14
CA ALA A 213 3.08 -5.49 1.39
C ALA A 213 4.36 -5.54 2.26
N LYS A 214 4.25 -5.75 3.59
CA LYS A 214 5.39 -5.72 4.53
C LYS A 214 6.58 -6.62 4.13
N GLY A 215 6.32 -7.73 3.43
CA GLY A 215 7.35 -8.68 3.00
C GLY A 215 8.21 -8.20 1.83
N SER A 216 7.87 -7.05 1.23
CA SER A 216 8.61 -6.52 0.08
C SER A 216 8.79 -4.99 0.14
N CYS A 217 7.91 -4.24 0.80
CA CYS A 217 8.08 -2.79 0.89
C CYS A 217 9.32 -2.43 1.70
N HIS A 218 10.08 -1.46 1.20
CA HIS A 218 11.27 -0.93 1.87
C HIS A 218 10.89 0.27 2.75
N ILE A 219 11.62 0.48 3.85
CA ILE A 219 11.35 1.59 4.78
C ILE A 219 11.45 2.96 4.12
N GLY A 220 12.40 3.17 3.20
CA GLY A 220 12.53 4.41 2.43
C GLY A 220 11.33 4.65 1.51
N GLY A 221 10.79 3.59 0.88
CA GLY A 221 9.57 3.66 0.09
C GLY A 221 8.34 3.99 0.94
N ASN A 222 8.25 3.42 2.14
CA ASN A 222 7.18 3.76 3.08
C ASN A 222 7.24 5.25 3.47
N VAL A 223 8.43 5.79 3.73
CA VAL A 223 8.60 7.21 4.07
C VAL A 223 8.29 8.10 2.87
N ALA A 224 8.85 7.80 1.69
CA ALA A 224 8.63 8.58 0.48
C ALA A 224 7.14 8.66 0.09
N THR A 225 6.34 7.64 0.41
CA THR A 225 4.90 7.60 0.15
C THR A 225 4.02 7.99 1.35
N ASN A 226 4.63 8.37 2.49
CA ASN A 226 3.94 8.59 3.77
C ASN A 226 2.93 7.47 4.10
N ALA A 227 3.41 6.22 4.05
CA ALA A 227 2.56 5.05 4.20
C ALA A 227 1.80 5.06 5.53
N GLY A 228 0.50 4.78 5.47
CA GLY A 228 -0.37 4.64 6.64
C GLY A 228 -0.36 3.21 7.20
N GLY A 229 -1.34 2.41 6.79
CA GLY A 229 -1.41 0.98 7.12
C GLY A 229 -2.31 0.62 8.33
N LEU A 230 -2.24 -0.65 8.72
CA LEU A 230 -3.19 -1.33 9.61
C LEU A 230 -3.19 -0.79 11.05
N ARG A 231 -2.09 -0.20 11.49
CA ARG A 231 -1.87 0.29 12.87
C ARG A 231 -1.77 1.80 12.97
N PHE A 232 -2.08 2.53 11.89
CA PHE A 232 -2.04 3.99 11.83
C PHE A 232 -2.91 4.65 12.91
N LEU A 233 -4.10 4.10 13.19
CA LEU A 233 -5.00 4.64 14.22
C LEU A 233 -4.34 4.74 15.61
N ARG A 234 -3.40 3.84 15.93
CA ARG A 234 -2.73 3.80 17.23
C ARG A 234 -1.44 4.61 17.26
N TYR A 235 -0.63 4.51 16.21
CA TYR A 235 0.75 5.06 16.20
C TYR A 235 0.91 6.31 15.33
N GLY A 236 -0.10 6.67 14.56
CA GLY A 236 -0.14 7.89 13.75
C GLY A 236 0.68 7.82 12.46
N SER A 237 0.97 9.00 11.93
CA SER A 237 1.68 9.20 10.66
C SER A 237 3.20 9.08 10.81
N LEU A 238 3.86 8.76 9.70
CA LEU A 238 5.32 8.84 9.57
C LEU A 238 5.85 10.27 9.81
N HIS A 239 5.07 11.32 9.54
CA HIS A 239 5.43 12.70 9.90
C HIS A 239 5.71 12.88 11.41
N GLY A 240 5.09 12.06 12.27
CA GLY A 240 5.29 12.11 13.72
C GLY A 240 6.24 11.05 14.28
N THR A 241 6.45 9.94 13.57
CA THR A 241 7.24 8.79 14.06
C THR A 241 8.63 8.70 13.46
N VAL A 242 8.88 9.28 12.28
CA VAL A 242 10.22 9.49 11.73
C VAL A 242 10.90 10.61 12.51
N LEU A 243 12.08 10.32 13.07
CA LEU A 243 12.88 11.26 13.84
C LEU A 243 13.83 12.04 12.93
N GLY A 244 14.43 11.36 11.95
CA GLY A 244 15.41 11.95 11.05
C GLY A 244 15.54 11.17 9.74
N LEU A 245 16.08 11.83 8.71
CA LEU A 245 16.32 11.26 7.39
C LEU A 245 17.69 11.68 6.86
N GLU A 246 18.35 10.78 6.16
CA GLU A 246 19.43 11.14 5.24
C GLU A 246 18.86 11.07 3.82
N VAL A 247 19.06 12.14 3.05
CA VAL A 247 18.52 12.28 1.70
C VAL A 247 19.63 12.77 0.77
N VAL A 248 19.69 12.22 -0.42
CA VAL A 248 20.56 12.71 -1.50
C VAL A 248 19.71 13.48 -2.50
N LEU A 249 20.05 14.75 -2.71
CA LEU A 249 19.35 15.64 -3.64
C LEU A 249 19.74 15.34 -5.09
N ALA A 250 19.01 15.93 -6.04
CA ALA A 250 19.18 15.67 -7.47
C ALA A 250 20.59 15.99 -8.00
N ASP A 251 21.28 16.98 -7.43
CA ASP A 251 22.67 17.36 -7.76
C ASP A 251 23.73 16.46 -7.10
N GLY A 252 23.30 15.50 -6.28
CA GLY A 252 24.15 14.63 -5.48
C GLY A 252 24.52 15.19 -4.10
N THR A 253 24.02 16.36 -3.69
CA THR A 253 24.24 16.89 -2.34
C THR A 253 23.60 15.96 -1.29
N VAL A 254 24.38 15.56 -0.28
CA VAL A 254 23.87 14.74 0.83
C VAL A 254 23.34 15.67 1.93
N LEU A 255 22.02 15.68 2.09
CA LEU A 255 21.33 16.35 3.18
C LEU A 255 21.20 15.39 4.36
N ASN A 256 22.04 15.60 5.37
CA ASN A 256 22.01 14.82 6.60
C ASN A 256 21.11 15.49 7.66
N CYS A 257 19.85 15.06 7.72
CA CYS A 257 18.92 15.38 8.79
C CYS A 257 18.65 14.14 9.67
N LEU A 258 19.63 13.22 9.79
CA LEU A 258 19.50 11.92 10.46
C LEU A 258 19.64 12.06 11.99
N THR A 259 18.85 12.94 12.58
CA THR A 259 18.73 13.09 14.04
C THR A 259 17.98 11.89 14.64
N SER A 260 18.41 11.46 15.82
CA SER A 260 17.77 10.43 16.64
C SER A 260 17.05 11.02 17.86
N LEU A 261 16.92 12.35 17.92
CA LEU A 261 16.30 13.04 19.05
C LEU A 261 14.77 13.01 18.96
N ARG A 262 14.11 12.78 20.09
CA ARG A 262 12.64 12.79 20.19
C ARG A 262 12.05 14.20 19.99
N LYS A 263 12.82 15.23 20.36
CA LYS A 263 12.49 16.65 20.26
C LYS A 263 13.74 17.41 19.83
N ASP A 264 13.62 18.14 18.74
CA ASP A 264 14.68 18.98 18.21
C ASP A 264 14.03 20.16 17.47
N ASN A 265 14.26 21.38 17.96
CA ASN A 265 13.64 22.61 17.44
C ASN A 265 14.70 23.59 16.91
N THR A 266 15.87 23.12 16.49
CA THR A 266 16.97 23.96 15.98
C THR A 266 16.79 24.32 14.50
N GLY A 267 15.73 25.08 14.19
CA GLY A 267 15.44 25.55 12.82
C GLY A 267 14.25 24.86 12.18
N TYR A 268 14.25 24.78 10.84
CA TYR A 268 13.14 24.18 10.08
C TYR A 268 13.21 22.67 10.08
N ASP A 269 12.03 22.02 10.15
CA ASP A 269 11.93 20.57 10.10
C ASP A 269 11.99 20.04 8.65
N LEU A 270 13.18 20.13 8.03
CA LEU A 270 13.38 19.84 6.60
C LEU A 270 13.00 18.40 6.21
N LYS A 271 13.13 17.43 7.13
CA LYS A 271 12.79 16.03 6.84
C LYS A 271 11.34 15.87 6.37
N GLN A 272 10.43 16.74 6.85
CA GLN A 272 9.00 16.68 6.55
C GLN A 272 8.71 16.86 5.07
N LEU A 273 9.54 17.62 4.34
CA LEU A 273 9.38 17.84 2.90
C LEU A 273 9.57 16.54 2.10
N PHE A 274 10.36 15.60 2.61
CA PHE A 274 10.67 14.35 1.92
C PHE A 274 9.68 13.22 2.26
N ILE A 275 8.97 13.32 3.39
CA ILE A 275 7.93 12.38 3.79
C ILE A 275 6.69 12.65 2.92
N GLY A 276 6.34 11.71 2.03
CA GLY A 276 5.28 11.91 1.04
C GLY A 276 5.71 12.63 -0.25
N SER A 277 7.00 12.84 -0.46
CA SER A 277 7.52 13.47 -1.69
C SER A 277 7.62 12.52 -2.90
N GLU A 278 7.42 11.22 -2.68
CA GLU A 278 7.43 10.18 -3.72
C GLU A 278 8.74 10.13 -4.54
N GLY A 279 9.86 10.56 -3.95
CA GLY A 279 11.19 10.56 -4.60
C GLY A 279 11.44 11.72 -5.55
N THR A 280 10.51 12.69 -5.64
CA THR A 280 10.61 13.84 -6.56
C THR A 280 11.55 14.94 -6.09
N LEU A 281 11.82 15.02 -4.77
CA LEU A 281 12.69 16.04 -4.18
C LEU A 281 14.09 15.52 -3.82
N GLY A 282 14.27 14.19 -3.81
CA GLY A 282 15.52 13.54 -3.42
C GLY A 282 15.32 12.06 -3.10
N VAL A 283 16.43 11.34 -2.99
CA VAL A 283 16.46 9.91 -2.68
C VAL A 283 16.79 9.71 -1.21
N ILE A 284 15.85 9.15 -0.45
CA ILE A 284 16.06 8.79 0.96
C ILE A 284 17.03 7.60 1.01
N THR A 285 18.13 7.74 1.76
CA THR A 285 19.18 6.71 1.90
C THR A 285 19.22 6.08 3.28
N ALA A 286 18.85 6.82 4.33
CA ALA A 286 18.72 6.31 5.69
C ALA A 286 17.55 6.95 6.43
N VAL A 287 17.01 6.21 7.40
CA VAL A 287 15.84 6.60 8.19
C VAL A 287 16.13 6.35 9.67
N SER A 288 15.89 7.38 10.49
CA SER A 288 15.74 7.24 11.94
C SER A 288 14.25 7.27 12.30
N ILE A 289 13.76 6.25 13.00
CA ILE A 289 12.34 6.07 13.31
C ILE A 289 12.15 5.58 14.74
N LEU A 290 11.11 6.10 15.39
CA LEU A 290 10.71 5.70 16.73
C LEU A 290 9.86 4.43 16.68
N CYS A 291 10.36 3.35 17.29
CA CYS A 291 9.65 2.10 17.46
C CYS A 291 8.89 2.08 18.80
N PRO A 292 7.56 1.91 18.81
CA PRO A 292 6.80 1.74 20.05
C PRO A 292 7.19 0.46 20.80
N PRO A 293 7.01 0.41 22.13
CA PRO A 293 7.21 -0.81 22.89
C PRO A 293 6.21 -1.88 22.44
N LYS A 294 6.67 -3.13 22.43
CA LYS A 294 5.86 -4.30 22.07
C LYS A 294 4.74 -4.47 23.11
N PRO A 295 3.46 -4.55 22.68
CA PRO A 295 2.37 -4.74 23.62
C PRO A 295 2.49 -6.09 24.34
N LYS A 296 2.26 -6.10 25.66
CA LYS A 296 2.25 -7.32 26.47
C LYS A 296 1.11 -8.28 26.10
N ALA A 297 0.02 -7.75 25.56
CA ALA A 297 -1.15 -8.52 25.14
C ALA A 297 -1.74 -7.94 23.85
N VAL A 298 -2.13 -8.82 22.93
CA VAL A 298 -2.81 -8.48 21.67
C VAL A 298 -4.03 -9.37 21.54
N SER A 299 -5.21 -8.76 21.39
CA SER A 299 -6.48 -9.46 21.17
C SER A 299 -7.10 -8.98 19.86
N VAL A 300 -7.62 -9.91 19.07
CA VAL A 300 -8.32 -9.62 17.82
C VAL A 300 -9.75 -10.16 17.95
N ALA A 301 -10.74 -9.29 17.71
CA ALA A 301 -12.13 -9.68 17.61
C ALA A 301 -12.58 -9.45 16.16
N PHE A 302 -13.09 -10.50 15.51
CA PHE A 302 -13.74 -10.40 14.21
C PHE A 302 -15.25 -10.43 14.45
N LEU A 303 -15.93 -9.34 14.09
CA LEU A 303 -17.35 -9.14 14.34
C LEU A 303 -18.10 -9.13 13.02
N ASP A 304 -19.13 -9.96 12.92
CA ASP A 304 -20.10 -9.88 11.84
C ASP A 304 -21.23 -8.96 12.28
N ALA A 305 -21.38 -7.83 11.61
CA ALA A 305 -22.44 -6.86 11.88
C ALA A 305 -23.54 -7.05 10.84
N VAL A 306 -24.66 -7.65 11.26
CA VAL A 306 -25.89 -7.63 10.47
C VAL A 306 -26.46 -6.22 10.58
N GLY A 307 -26.34 -5.43 9.51
CA GLY A 307 -27.04 -4.14 9.42
C GLY A 307 -28.55 -4.34 9.55
N PRO A 308 -29.32 -3.36 10.02
CA PRO A 308 -30.78 -3.50 10.12
C PRO A 308 -31.34 -3.82 8.73
N ALA A 309 -31.98 -4.98 8.61
CA ALA A 309 -32.70 -5.36 7.42
C ALA A 309 -33.96 -4.48 7.34
N GLY A 310 -33.91 -3.44 6.52
CA GLY A 310 -35.03 -2.51 6.31
C GLY A 310 -35.06 -1.41 7.36
N ALA A 311 -34.67 -0.21 6.95
CA ALA A 311 -35.09 1.01 7.64
C ALA A 311 -36.57 1.23 7.28
N ASP A 312 -37.47 0.56 7.97
CA ASP A 312 -38.84 1.05 8.14
C ASP A 312 -38.95 1.62 9.56
N HIS A 313 -39.52 2.82 9.66
CA HIS A 313 -39.54 3.61 10.89
C HIS A 313 -40.49 2.98 11.92
N GLY A 314 -39.99 2.05 12.73
CA GLY A 314 -40.75 1.51 13.86
C GLY A 314 -40.00 0.42 14.62
N GLY A 315 -39.43 0.78 15.77
CA GLY A 315 -39.02 -0.16 16.83
C GLY A 315 -37.96 -1.20 16.46
N ALA A 316 -36.69 -0.80 16.40
CA ALA A 316 -35.58 -1.74 16.24
C ALA A 316 -35.17 -2.35 17.59
N GLU A 317 -35.41 -3.65 17.76
CA GLU A 317 -34.75 -4.49 18.78
C GLU A 317 -33.23 -4.57 18.49
N PRO A 318 -32.35 -4.55 19.51
CA PRO A 318 -30.91 -4.66 19.28
C PRO A 318 -30.54 -6.04 18.70
N GLY A 319 -29.97 -6.05 17.49
CA GLY A 319 -29.45 -7.27 16.88
C GLY A 319 -28.41 -7.96 17.76
N ARG A 320 -28.53 -9.28 17.95
CA ARG A 320 -27.54 -10.07 18.70
C ARG A 320 -26.18 -10.06 18.00
N LEU A 321 -25.21 -9.35 18.55
CA LEU A 321 -23.80 -9.46 18.17
C LEU A 321 -23.27 -10.84 18.60
N ARG A 322 -22.83 -11.67 17.65
CA ARG A 322 -22.01 -12.85 17.98
C ARG A 322 -20.54 -12.43 17.97
N VAL A 323 -19.99 -12.20 19.15
CA VAL A 323 -18.56 -11.91 19.33
C VAL A 323 -17.80 -13.23 19.44
N GLN A 324 -16.91 -13.53 18.49
CA GLN A 324 -15.90 -14.57 18.67
C GLN A 324 -14.57 -13.90 19.03
N VAL A 325 -14.27 -13.81 20.34
CA VAL A 325 -12.93 -13.42 20.81
C VAL A 325 -12.08 -14.67 20.83
N ARG A 326 -10.96 -14.68 20.09
CA ARG A 326 -9.91 -15.68 20.27
C ARG A 326 -8.62 -14.99 20.70
N PRO A 327 -8.05 -15.34 21.87
CA PRO A 327 -6.66 -15.00 22.13
C PRO A 327 -5.79 -15.77 21.12
N LEU A 328 -4.96 -15.04 20.38
CA LEU A 328 -3.93 -15.64 19.54
C LEU A 328 -2.69 -15.88 20.43
N PRO A 329 -2.21 -17.13 20.60
CA PRO A 329 -0.91 -17.35 21.21
C PRO A 329 0.18 -16.76 20.31
N ALA A 330 1.33 -16.40 20.91
CA ALA A 330 2.42 -15.64 20.28
C ALA A 330 3.12 -16.31 19.06
N ARG A 331 2.61 -17.43 18.53
CA ARG A 331 3.14 -18.09 17.33
C ARG A 331 1.99 -18.52 16.40
N GLY A 332 2.13 -18.12 15.13
CA GLY A 332 1.09 -18.18 14.11
C GLY A 332 0.49 -19.58 13.91
N ALA A 333 -0.81 -19.68 14.13
CA ALA A 333 -1.63 -20.80 13.69
C ALA A 333 -2.56 -20.32 12.57
N ALA A 334 -2.57 -21.04 11.45
CA ALA A 334 -3.43 -20.75 10.30
C ALA A 334 -4.92 -20.94 10.65
N LEU A 335 -5.76 -19.98 10.25
CA LEU A 335 -7.21 -20.02 10.40
C LEU A 335 -7.80 -20.99 9.35
N ARG A 336 -8.37 -22.12 9.77
CA ARG A 336 -9.32 -22.89 8.95
C ARG A 336 -10.76 -22.47 9.29
N PRO A 337 -11.57 -21.99 8.33
CA PRO A 337 -12.99 -21.81 8.57
C PRO A 337 -13.65 -23.19 8.75
N ARG A 338 -14.38 -23.40 9.86
CA ARG A 338 -15.34 -24.50 9.97
C ARG A 338 -16.69 -23.98 9.47
N HIS A 339 -17.16 -24.49 8.34
CA HIS A 339 -18.54 -24.29 7.91
C HIS A 339 -19.49 -24.99 8.90
N LEU A 340 -20.40 -24.22 9.49
CA LEU A 340 -21.55 -24.76 10.22
C LEU A 340 -22.73 -24.88 9.24
N PRO A 341 -23.43 -26.02 9.18
CA PRO A 341 -24.58 -26.18 8.30
C PRO A 341 -25.75 -25.29 8.75
N ALA A 342 -26.47 -24.74 7.77
CA ALA A 342 -27.70 -23.98 8.00
C ALA A 342 -28.79 -24.89 8.60
N ARG A 343 -29.53 -24.37 9.59
CA ARG A 343 -30.69 -25.06 10.18
C ARG A 343 -31.84 -25.12 9.17
N PRO A 344 -32.56 -26.24 9.02
CA PRO A 344 -33.77 -26.28 8.21
C PRO A 344 -34.91 -25.49 8.87
N PRO A 345 -35.84 -24.92 8.09
CA PRO A 345 -36.98 -24.19 8.62
C PRO A 345 -37.93 -25.14 9.36
N GLY A 346 -38.36 -24.73 10.56
CA GLY A 346 -39.35 -25.46 11.37
C GLY A 346 -40.78 -25.35 10.82
N PRO A 347 -41.70 -26.23 11.26
CA PRO A 347 -43.02 -26.36 10.66
C PRO A 347 -43.92 -25.14 10.94
N THR A 348 -44.62 -24.68 9.90
CA THR A 348 -45.63 -23.63 9.93
C THR A 348 -46.88 -24.10 10.68
N ARG A 349 -47.23 -23.39 11.77
CA ARG A 349 -48.47 -23.60 12.52
C ARG A 349 -49.64 -23.03 11.72
N GLN A 350 -50.52 -23.87 11.19
CA GLN A 350 -51.82 -23.45 10.64
C GLN A 350 -52.73 -22.95 11.77
N ALA A 351 -53.16 -21.69 11.72
CA ALA A 351 -54.18 -21.15 12.60
C ALA A 351 -55.57 -21.67 12.18
N ARG A 352 -56.21 -22.47 13.03
CA ARG A 352 -57.64 -22.79 12.91
C ARG A 352 -58.44 -21.65 13.53
N GLY A 353 -59.20 -20.92 12.70
CA GLY A 353 -60.19 -19.96 13.14
C GLY A 353 -61.43 -20.68 13.68
N GLY A 354 -61.82 -20.33 14.91
CA GLY A 354 -63.11 -20.69 15.50
C GLY A 354 -63.74 -19.43 16.10
N LEU A 355 -64.79 -18.92 15.45
CA LEU A 355 -65.65 -17.85 15.95
C LEU A 355 -66.51 -18.37 17.11
N ARG A 356 -66.60 -17.61 18.21
CA ARG A 356 -67.70 -17.67 19.20
C ARG A 356 -68.48 -16.34 19.15
N PRO A 357 -69.81 -16.35 19.21
CA PRO A 357 -70.65 -15.14 19.15
C PRO A 357 -70.79 -14.45 20.54
N PRO A 358 -71.31 -13.20 20.58
CA PRO A 358 -71.07 -12.25 21.66
C PRO A 358 -72.12 -12.32 22.78
N GLY A 359 -71.72 -11.82 23.95
CA GLY A 359 -72.58 -11.37 25.05
C GLY A 359 -72.25 -9.92 25.39
#